data_AF-A0A0R2S223-F1
#
_entry.id   AF-A0A0R2S223-F1
#
_cell.length_a   1.000
_cell.length_b   1.000
_cell.length_c   1.000
_cell.angle_alpha   90.00
_cell.angle_beta   90.00
_cell.angle_gamma   90.00
#
_symmetry.space_group_name_H-M   'P 1'
#
loop_
_entity.id
_entity.type
_entity.pdbx_description
1 polymer ?
#
loop_
_entity_poly.entity_id
_entity_poly.type
_entity_poly.pdbx_seq_one_letter_code
_entity_poly.pdbx_strand_id
1 'polypeptide(L)'
;MVEFLEYRENDGLLVVATHGNGIYQTNLGSIGDVLAIDNVNTALFDFSVFPNPIIDRLSLVVKMDKTADAKIVIYDELGRKVGKEHTQKVYFGENTI
;
A
#
# COMPACT_ATOMS: atom_id res chain seq x y z
N MET A 1 25.63 10.47 16.74
CA MET A 1 26.32 10.06 15.50
C MET A 1 25.98 8.60 15.26
N VAL A 2 25.56 8.23 14.05
CA VAL A 2 25.35 6.83 13.66
C VAL A 2 26.71 6.28 13.25
N GLU A 3 27.11 5.17 13.85
CA GLU A 3 28.40 4.53 13.54
C GLU A 3 28.23 3.33 12.62
N PHE A 4 27.06 2.69 12.70
CA PHE A 4 26.78 1.47 11.96
C PHE A 4 25.30 1.43 11.56
N LEU A 5 25.05 1.09 10.31
CA LEU A 5 23.71 0.88 9.76
C LEU A 5 23.78 -0.29 8.78
N GLU A 6 23.03 -1.35 9.07
CA GLU A 6 22.99 -2.55 8.25
C GLU A 6 21.56 -3.04 8.08
N TYR A 7 21.25 -3.48 6.87
CA TYR A 7 19.94 -3.98 6.48
C TYR A 7 20.08 -5.40 5.91
N ARG A 8 19.30 -6.34 6.44
CA ARG A 8 19.25 -7.72 5.99
C ARG A 8 17.96 -7.97 5.21
N GLU A 9 18.09 -8.08 3.90
CA GLU A 9 16.95 -8.21 2.97
C GLU A 9 16.09 -9.46 3.20
N ASN A 10 16.69 -10.57 3.63
CA ASN A 10 16.01 -11.87 3.75
C ASN A 10 14.89 -11.90 4.80
N ASP A 11 14.97 -11.04 5.83
CA ASP A 11 13.97 -10.97 6.90
C ASP A 11 13.60 -9.52 7.29
N GLY A 12 14.04 -8.55 6.50
CA GLY A 12 13.71 -7.13 6.69
C GLY A 12 14.36 -6.48 7.91
N LEU A 13 15.35 -7.10 8.55
CA LEU A 13 15.96 -6.57 9.76
C LEU A 13 16.83 -5.35 9.45
N LEU A 14 16.49 -4.20 10.02
CA LEU A 14 17.30 -2.99 10.05
C LEU A 14 17.95 -2.83 11.43
N VAL A 15 19.27 -2.73 11.46
CA VAL A 15 20.06 -2.52 12.69
C VAL A 15 20.81 -1.20 12.58
N VAL A 16 20.71 -0.38 13.62
CA VAL A 16 21.38 0.91 13.75
C VAL A 16 22.15 0.95 15.06
N ALA A 17 23.48 1.08 14.99
CA ALA A 17 24.30 1.32 16.17
C ALA A 17 24.68 2.80 16.25
N THR A 18 24.46 3.38 17.42
CA THR A 18 24.71 4.78 17.71
C THR A 18 25.82 4.91 18.75
N HIS A 19 26.75 5.84 18.54
CA HIS A 19 27.87 6.03 19.47
C HIS A 19 27.36 6.37 20.87
N GLY A 20 27.60 5.49 21.84
CA GLY A 20 27.25 5.69 23.25
C GLY A 20 25.77 5.55 23.63
N ASN A 21 24.86 5.36 22.67
CA ASN A 21 23.42 5.24 22.92
C ASN A 21 22.84 3.85 22.59
N GLY A 22 23.71 2.90 22.23
CA GLY A 22 23.33 1.49 22.03
C GLY A 22 22.90 1.16 20.60
N ILE A 23 22.34 -0.05 20.46
CA ILE A 23 21.94 -0.66 19.19
C ILE A 23 20.42 -0.73 19.16
N TYR A 24 19.83 -0.21 18.08
CA TYR A 24 18.40 -0.25 17.81
C TYR A 24 18.15 -1.16 16.62
N GLN A 25 17.14 -2.01 16.73
CA GLN A 25 16.76 -2.95 15.68
C GLN A 25 15.26 -2.88 15.42
N THR A 26 14.87 -2.96 14.15
CA THR A 26 13.47 -3.05 13.73
C THR A 26 13.34 -3.98 12.53
N ASN A 27 12.20 -4.63 12.38
CA ASN A 27 11.89 -5.44 11.21
C ASN A 27 10.99 -4.62 10.28
N LEU A 28 11.44 -4.39 9.06
CA LEU A 28 10.69 -3.76 7.98
C LEU A 28 10.00 -4.87 7.19
N GLY A 29 8.74 -5.15 7.51
CA GLY A 29 7.95 -6.18 6.84
C GLY A 29 7.38 -5.72 5.50
N SER A 30 7.29 -4.41 5.28
CA SER A 30 6.86 -3.78 4.03
C SER A 30 7.51 -2.41 3.86
N ILE A 31 7.67 -1.95 2.61
CA ILE A 31 8.09 -0.57 2.29
C ILE A 31 7.17 0.47 2.98
N GLY A 32 5.90 0.11 3.22
CA GLY A 32 4.94 0.92 3.97
C GLY A 32 5.25 1.12 5.46
N ASP A 33 6.13 0.32 6.06
CA ASP A 33 6.55 0.50 7.46
C ASP A 33 7.54 1.67 7.63
N VAL A 34 8.23 2.06 6.55
CA VAL A 34 9.15 3.21 6.49
C VAL A 34 8.47 4.42 5.86
N LEU A 35 7.73 4.19 4.77
CA LEU A 35 6.90 5.19 4.13
C LEU A 35 5.55 5.22 4.82
N ALA A 36 5.53 5.72 6.06
CA ALA A 36 4.28 5.95 6.75
C ALA A 36 3.40 6.84 5.85
N ILE A 37 2.25 6.30 5.43
CA ILE A 37 1.20 7.09 4.79
C ILE A 37 0.24 7.47 5.90
N ASP A 38 0.70 8.40 6.75
CA ASP A 38 0.02 8.84 7.98
C ASP A 38 -1.39 9.40 7.72
N ASN A 39 -1.75 9.60 6.45
CA ASN A 39 -2.98 10.26 6.00
C ASN A 39 -3.70 9.55 4.86
N VAL A 40 -3.61 8.20 4.71
CA VAL A 40 -4.71 7.53 4.00
C VAL A 40 -5.89 7.51 4.96
N ASN A 41 -6.84 8.41 4.77
CA ASN A 41 -8.12 8.38 5.46
C ASN A 41 -8.91 7.16 4.96
N THR A 42 -8.52 5.97 5.41
CA THR A 42 -9.17 4.68 5.12
C THR A 42 -10.63 4.66 5.56
N ALA A 43 -11.04 5.59 6.43
CA ALA A 43 -12.42 5.76 6.83
C ALA A 43 -13.34 6.33 5.72
N LEU A 44 -12.81 6.80 4.59
CA LEU A 44 -13.62 7.35 3.50
C LEU A 44 -14.12 6.30 2.50
N PHE A 45 -13.43 5.17 2.35
CA PHE A 45 -13.77 4.15 1.36
C PHE A 45 -13.36 2.75 1.82
N ASP A 46 -14.35 1.88 2.05
CA ASP A 46 -14.16 0.45 2.31
C ASP A 46 -14.10 -0.30 0.97
N PHE A 47 -12.95 -0.91 0.70
CA PHE A 47 -12.75 -1.73 -0.48
C PHE A 47 -11.95 -2.98 -0.17
N SER A 48 -12.27 -4.06 -0.89
CA SER A 48 -11.52 -5.32 -0.81
C SER A 48 -11.03 -5.73 -2.19
N VAL A 49 -9.84 -6.32 -2.21
CA VAL A 49 -9.11 -6.67 -3.43
C VAL A 49 -8.84 -8.17 -3.43
N PHE A 50 -9.24 -8.84 -4.51
CA PHE A 50 -9.04 -10.28 -4.68
C PHE A 50 -8.68 -10.64 -6.13
N PRO A 51 -7.83 -11.66 -6.36
CA PRO A 51 -6.98 -12.35 -5.39
C PRO A 51 -5.77 -11.48 -5.04
N ASN A 52 -5.21 -11.64 -3.85
CA ASN A 52 -3.89 -11.12 -3.52
C ASN A 52 -2.99 -12.32 -3.15
N PRO A 53 -1.95 -12.67 -3.92
CA PRO A 53 -1.40 -11.99 -5.11
C PRO A 53 -2.24 -12.10 -6.40
N ILE A 54 -2.14 -11.08 -7.27
CA ILE A 54 -2.85 -10.99 -8.57
C ILE A 54 -1.93 -11.49 -9.68
N ILE A 55 -2.44 -12.32 -10.60
CA ILE A 55 -1.70 -12.78 -11.80
C ILE A 55 -2.34 -12.28 -13.09
N ASP A 56 -3.64 -12.53 -13.28
CA ASP A 56 -4.35 -12.23 -14.53
C ASP A 56 -5.53 -11.28 -14.31
N ARG A 57 -6.40 -11.62 -13.36
CA ARG A 57 -7.62 -10.87 -13.07
C ARG A 57 -7.63 -10.32 -11.66
N LEU A 58 -7.95 -9.04 -11.57
CA LEU A 58 -8.20 -8.30 -10.35
C LEU A 58 -9.71 -8.11 -10.18
N SER A 59 -10.23 -8.38 -9.00
CA SER A 59 -11.60 -8.08 -8.59
C SER A 59 -11.55 -7.10 -7.43
N LEU A 60 -12.24 -5.97 -7.59
CA LEU A 60 -12.33 -4.91 -6.60
C LEU A 60 -13.78 -4.81 -6.13
N VAL A 61 -14.01 -5.05 -4.85
CA VAL A 61 -15.32 -4.82 -4.23
C VAL A 61 -15.26 -3.48 -3.49
N VAL A 62 -16.17 -2.57 -3.82
CA VAL A 62 -16.25 -1.24 -3.20
C VAL A 62 -17.65 -1.04 -2.63
N LYS A 63 -17.72 -0.55 -1.40
CA LYS A 63 -18.96 -0.12 -0.77
C LYS A 63 -19.13 1.38 -0.90
N MET A 64 -20.20 1.82 -1.54
CA MET A 64 -20.45 3.22 -1.87
C MET A 64 -21.68 3.76 -1.14
N ASP A 65 -21.52 4.90 -0.46
CA ASP A 65 -22.63 5.59 0.21
C ASP A 65 -23.51 6.42 -0.74
N LYS A 66 -23.09 6.56 -2.00
CA LYS A 66 -23.82 7.25 -3.06
C LYS A 66 -23.38 6.77 -4.44
N THR A 67 -24.28 6.87 -5.41
CA THR A 67 -23.96 6.62 -6.82
C THR A 67 -22.96 7.65 -7.33
N ALA A 68 -21.88 7.18 -7.95
CA ALA A 68 -20.80 8.02 -8.48
C ALA A 68 -20.12 7.35 -9.68
N ASP A 69 -19.35 8.12 -10.44
CA ASP A 69 -18.48 7.58 -11.48
C ASP A 69 -17.11 7.24 -10.85
N ALA A 70 -16.75 5.95 -10.85
CA ALA A 70 -15.48 5.47 -10.36
C ALA A 70 -14.45 5.42 -11.49
N LYS A 71 -13.22 5.84 -11.19
CA LYS A 71 -12.07 5.78 -12.08
C LYS A 71 -10.94 5.00 -11.42
N ILE A 72 -10.52 3.91 -12.06
CA ILE A 72 -9.43 3.05 -11.59
C ILE A 72 -8.19 3.31 -12.43
N VAL A 73 -7.09 3.60 -11.75
CA VAL A 73 -5.76 3.82 -12.34
C VAL A 73 -4.74 3.01 -11.55
N ILE A 74 -3.93 2.23 -12.25
CA ILE A 74 -2.87 1.41 -11.65
C ILE A 74 -1.55 2.17 -11.78
N TYR A 75 -0.78 2.22 -10.70
CA TYR A 75 0.55 2.80 -10.65
C TYR A 75 1.57 1.75 -10.22
N ASP A 76 2.81 1.87 -10.71
CA ASP A 76 3.94 1.09 -10.21
C ASP A 76 4.56 1.72 -8.95
N GLU A 77 5.56 1.04 -8.38
CA GLU A 77 6.30 1.49 -7.19
C GLU A 77 7.06 2.82 -7.38
N LEU A 78 7.27 3.24 -8.64
CA LEU A 78 7.88 4.51 -9.00
C LEU A 78 6.83 5.61 -9.28
N GLY A 79 5.53 5.30 -9.11
CA GLY A 79 4.42 6.22 -9.35
C GLY A 79 4.09 6.42 -10.83
N ARG A 80 4.62 5.59 -11.74
CA ARG A 80 4.29 5.64 -13.17
C ARG A 80 2.99 4.88 -13.41
N LYS A 81 2.12 5.44 -14.25
CA LYS A 81 0.85 4.81 -14.60
C LYS A 81 1.09 3.56 -15.47
N VAL A 82 0.49 2.45 -15.07
CA VAL A 82 0.55 1.17 -15.76
C VAL A 82 -0.82 0.85 -16.36
N GLY A 83 -0.86 0.59 -17.67
CA GLY A 83 -2.07 0.18 -18.36
C GLY A 83 -3.08 1.30 -18.64
N LYS A 84 -4.30 0.88 -19.00
CA LYS A 84 -5.41 1.78 -19.34
C LYS A 84 -6.27 2.05 -18.11
N GLU A 85 -6.84 3.25 -18.06
CA GLU A 85 -7.80 3.61 -17.02
C GLU A 85 -9.11 2.87 -17.26
N HIS A 86 -9.71 2.38 -16.18
CA HIS A 86 -11.06 1.83 -16.21
C HIS A 86 -12.02 2.84 -15.61
N THR A 87 -13.16 3.08 -16.24
CA THR A 87 -14.19 3.99 -15.73
C THR A 87 -15.52 3.26 -15.72
N GLN A 88 -16.17 3.24 -14.57
CA GLN A 88 -17.45 2.56 -14.38
C GLN A 88 -18.32 3.37 -13.43
N LYS A 89 -19.61 3.41 -13.72
CA LYS A 89 -20.59 3.97 -12.78
C LYS A 89 -20.85 2.96 -11.67
N VAL A 90 -20.59 3.37 -10.44
CA VAL A 90 -20.84 2.59 -9.22
C VAL A 90 -22.08 3.13 -8.52
N TYR A 91 -22.89 2.24 -7.98
CA TYR A 91 -24.17 2.56 -7.35
C TYR A 91 -24.08 2.54 -5.83
N PHE A 92 -25.10 3.06 -5.15
CA PHE A 92 -25.22 2.88 -3.71
C PHE A 92 -25.16 1.39 -3.32
N GLY A 93 -24.39 1.07 -2.27
CA GLY A 93 -24.18 -0.29 -1.79
C GLY A 93 -22.90 -0.93 -2.30
N GLU A 94 -22.87 -2.27 -2.37
CA GLU A 94 -21.71 -3.03 -2.81
C GLU A 94 -21.67 -3.13 -4.34
N ASN A 95 -20.50 -2.83 -4.91
CA ASN A 95 -20.25 -2.96 -6.34
C ASN A 95 -18.98 -3.78 -6.54
N THR A 96 -19.02 -4.71 -7.50
CA THR A 96 -17.85 -5.49 -7.92
C THR A 96 -17.41 -5.02 -9.29
N ILE A 97 -16.11 -4.72 -9.40
CA ILE A 97 -15.42 -4.27 -10.61
C ILE A 97 -14.41 -5.32 -11.04
#